data_AF-A0A933AR20-F1
#
_entry.id   AF-A0A933AR20-F1
#
_cell.length_a   1.000
_cell.length_b   1.000
_cell.length_c   1.000
_cell.angle_alpha   90.00
_cell.angle_beta   90.00
_cell.angle_gamma   90.00
#
_symmetry.space_group_name_H-M   'P 1'
#
loop_
_entity.id
_entity.type
_entity.pdbx_description
1 polymer ?
#
loop_
_entity_poly.entity_id
_entity_poly.type
_entity_poly.pdbx_seq_one_letter_code
_entity_poly.pdbx_strand_id
1 'polypeptide(L)' 'MLRRWWNAWRGFARAMADFQTRILLGLFYFFVVMPFGAGVSAFGDPLGLKRRTSPSNWLARNSTTGTDLDLARKQY' A
#
# COMPACT_ATOMS: atom_id res chain seq x y z
N MET A 1 -7.99 -15.97 -47.84
CA MET A 1 -8.52 -14.86 -47.03
C MET A 1 -8.62 -15.19 -45.53
N LEU A 2 -9.14 -16.36 -45.11
CA LEU A 2 -9.29 -16.74 -43.70
C LEU A 2 -8.00 -16.66 -42.86
N ARG A 3 -6.84 -17.04 -43.42
CA ARG A 3 -5.55 -17.00 -42.70
C ARG A 3 -5.13 -15.57 -42.30
N ARG A 4 -5.54 -14.56 -43.07
CA ARG A 4 -5.19 -13.15 -42.81
C ARG A 4 -6.01 -12.58 -41.64
N TRP A 5 -7.30 -12.90 -41.62
CA TRP A 5 -8.20 -12.60 -40.50
C TRP A 5 -7.78 -13.33 -39.22
N TRP A 6 -7.40 -14.60 -39.32
CA TRP A 6 -6.91 -15.37 -38.17
C TRP A 6 -5.62 -14.80 -37.58
N ASN A 7 -4.68 -14.36 -38.42
CA ASN A 7 -3.44 -13.73 -37.95
C ASN A 7 -3.70 -12.36 -37.31
N ALA A 8 -4.60 -11.55 -37.87
CA ALA A 8 -5.03 -10.29 -37.27
C ALA A 8 -5.75 -10.51 -35.92
N TRP A 9 -6.63 -11.51 -35.86
CA TRP A 9 -7.33 -11.91 -34.64
C TRP A 9 -6.37 -12.36 -33.54
N ARG A 10 -5.34 -13.15 -33.89
CA ARG A 10 -4.30 -13.55 -32.92
C ARG A 10 -3.52 -12.37 -32.37
N GLY A 11 -3.23 -11.35 -33.19
CA GLY A 11 -2.58 -10.12 -32.72
C GLY A 11 -3.47 -9.35 -31.73
N PHE A 12 -4.74 -9.19 -32.08
CA PHE A 12 -5.74 -8.55 -31.21
C PHE A 12 -5.92 -9.30 -29.88
N ALA A 13 -6.04 -10.62 -29.93
CA ALA A 13 -6.22 -11.44 -28.73
C ALA A 13 -5.03 -11.33 -27.75
N ARG A 14 -3.79 -11.24 -28.24
CA ARG A 14 -2.62 -11.03 -27.37
C ARG A 14 -2.65 -9.67 -26.69
N ALA A 15 -2.97 -8.61 -27.44
CA ALA A 15 -3.08 -7.26 -26.87
C ALA A 15 -4.20 -7.18 -25.82
N MET A 16 -5.32 -7.88 -26.07
CA MET A 16 -6.43 -7.91 -25.13
C MET A 16 -6.13 -8.73 -23.87
N ALA A 17 -5.36 -9.81 -23.99
CA ALA A 17 -4.92 -10.63 -22.87
C ALA A 17 -4.03 -9.84 -21.89
N ASP A 18 -3.10 -9.03 -22.40
CA ASP A 18 -2.26 -8.17 -21.55
C ASP A 18 -3.11 -7.13 -20.80
N PHE A 19 -4.08 -6.51 -21.49
CA PHE A 19 -5.00 -5.55 -20.87
C PHE A 19 -5.87 -6.20 -19.80
N GLN A 20 -6.48 -7.35 -20.12
CA GLN A 20 -7.26 -8.13 -19.15
C GLN A 20 -6.42 -8.53 -17.94
N THR A 21 -5.19 -9.02 -18.16
CA THR A 21 -4.28 -9.44 -17.07
C THR A 21 -3.99 -8.28 -16.13
N ARG A 22 -3.70 -7.08 -16.65
CA ARG A 22 -3.45 -5.88 -15.83
C ARG A 22 -4.69 -5.46 -15.04
N ILE A 23 -5.88 -5.51 -15.64
CA ILE A 23 -7.13 -5.22 -14.95
C ILE A 23 -7.39 -6.24 -13.84
N LEU A 24 -7.30 -7.53 -14.15
CA LEU A 24 -7.49 -8.62 -13.17
C LEU A 24 -6.50 -8.48 -12.01
N LEU A 25 -5.24 -8.16 -12.30
CA LEU A 25 -4.23 -7.93 -11.28
C LEU A 25 -4.58 -6.70 -10.42
N GLY A 26 -4.97 -5.58 -11.04
CA GLY A 26 -5.39 -4.38 -10.33
C GLY A 26 -6.60 -4.64 -9.42
N LEU A 27 -7.62 -5.31 -9.94
CA LEU A 27 -8.80 -5.71 -9.17
C LEU A 27 -8.44 -6.67 -8.04
N PHE A 28 -7.54 -7.64 -8.27
CA PHE A 28 -7.06 -8.54 -7.22
C PHE A 28 -6.37 -7.76 -6.10
N TYR A 29 -5.44 -6.86 -6.41
CA TYR A 29 -4.79 -6.02 -5.41
C TYR A 29 -5.80 -5.13 -4.68
N PHE A 30 -6.78 -4.59 -5.38
CA PHE A 30 -7.83 -3.77 -4.78
C PHE A 30 -8.73 -4.59 -3.85
N PHE A 31 -9.26 -5.74 -4.27
CA PHE A 31 -10.20 -6.51 -3.45
C PHE A 31 -9.52 -7.36 -2.37
N VAL A 32 -8.29 -7.80 -2.60
CA VAL A 32 -7.57 -8.66 -1.64
C VAL A 32 -6.67 -7.83 -0.75
N VAL A 33 -5.79 -6.97 -1.29
CA VAL A 33 -4.78 -6.26 -0.49
C VAL A 33 -5.34 -5.01 0.19
N MET A 34 -6.18 -4.22 -0.50
CA MET A 34 -6.77 -3.01 0.07
C MET A 34 -7.54 -3.22 1.39
N PRO A 35 -8.40 -4.25 1.56
CA PRO A 35 -9.13 -4.40 2.82
C PRO A 35 -8.21 -4.68 4.01
N PHE A 36 -7.05 -5.33 3.82
CA PHE A 36 -6.06 -5.47 4.90
C PHE A 36 -5.45 -4.12 5.28
N GLY A 37 -5.03 -3.32 4.30
CA GLY A 37 -4.49 -1.98 4.55
C GLY A 37 -5.53 -1.03 5.18
N ALA A 38 -6.75 -1.05 4.64
CA ALA A 38 -7.88 -0.29 5.16
C ALA A 38 -8.28 -0.74 6.56
N GLY A 39 -8.30 -2.05 6.83
CA GLY A 39 -8.54 -2.60 8.15
C GLY A 39 -7.49 -2.16 9.17
N VAL A 40 -6.21 -2.31 8.87
CA VAL A 40 -5.12 -1.87 9.77
C VAL A 40 -5.19 -0.36 10.03
N SER A 41 -5.44 0.44 8.99
CA SER A 41 -5.59 1.90 9.13
C SER A 41 -6.83 2.27 9.96
N ALA A 42 -7.97 1.59 9.72
CA ALA A 42 -9.23 1.86 10.41
C ALA A 42 -9.23 1.38 11.87
N PHE A 43 -8.56 0.29 12.22
CA PHE A 43 -8.61 -0.29 13.57
C PHE A 43 -7.38 0.02 14.43
N GLY A 44 -6.17 0.08 13.84
CA GLY A 44 -4.93 0.17 14.62
C GLY A 44 -4.35 1.57 14.79
N ASP A 45 -4.74 2.53 13.93
CA ASP A 45 -4.05 3.82 13.74
C ASP A 45 -2.53 3.78 14.05
N PRO A 46 -1.77 2.86 13.40
CA PRO A 46 -0.37 2.62 13.75
C PRO A 46 0.53 3.84 13.49
N LEU A 47 0.06 4.77 12.65
CA LEU A 47 0.77 6.01 12.31
C LEU A 47 0.23 7.23 13.06
N GLY A 48 -0.80 7.08 13.90
CA GLY A 48 -1.39 8.20 14.64
C GLY A 48 -1.99 9.29 13.74
N LEU A 49 -2.41 8.93 12.52
CA LEU A 49 -2.90 9.85 11.49
C LEU A 49 -4.37 10.24 11.70
N LYS A 50 -5.10 9.54 12.59
CA LYS A 50 -6.45 9.97 12.93
C LYS A 50 -6.38 11.29 13.68
N ARG A 51 -7.39 12.14 13.43
CA ARG A 51 -7.53 13.45 14.09
C ARG A 51 -7.56 13.23 15.60
N ARG A 52 -6.43 13.47 16.26
CA ARG A 52 -6.35 13.46 17.71
C ARG A 52 -7.19 14.61 18.23
N THR A 53 -7.96 14.36 19.28
CA THR A 53 -8.69 15.40 20.04
C THR A 53 -7.73 16.35 20.80
N SER A 54 -6.43 16.11 20.69
CA SER A 54 -5.37 16.93 21.27
C SER A 54 -5.24 18.27 20.56
N PRO A 55 -4.98 19.37 21.28
CA PRO A 55 -4.70 20.68 20.67
C PRO A 55 -3.40 20.72 19.87
N SER A 56 -2.60 19.64 19.90
CA SER A 56 -1.33 19.56 19.18
C SER A 56 -1.05 18.15 18.63
N ASN A 57 -0.43 18.11 17.45
CA ASN A 57 0.07 16.90 16.81
C ASN A 57 1.47 16.47 17.31
N TRP A 58 2.09 17.25 18.21
CA TRP A 58 3.35 16.86 18.84
C TRP A 58 3.14 15.59 19.68
N LEU A 59 3.92 14.55 19.39
CA LEU A 59 3.92 13.32 20.20
C LEU A 59 4.71 13.60 21.48
N ALA A 60 4.08 13.45 22.65
CA ALA A 60 4.79 13.52 23.91
C ALA A 60 5.81 12.39 23.98
N ARG A 61 7.10 12.74 24.03
CA ARG A 61 8.16 11.76 24.20
C ARG A 61 8.04 11.18 25.61
N ASN A 62 7.67 9.91 25.70
CA ASN A 62 7.65 9.14 26.93
C ASN A 62 9.07 9.12 27.51
N SER A 63 9.28 9.89 28.57
CA SER A 63 10.54 10.03 29.31
C SER A 63 10.93 8.78 30.12
N THR A 64 10.20 7.67 29.94
CA THR A 64 10.47 6.39 30.59
C THR A 64 11.75 5.73 30.06
N THR A 65 12.20 6.09 28.85
CA THR A 65 13.59 5.84 28.45
C THR A 65 14.40 6.97 29.07
N GLY A 66 14.96 6.68 30.23
CA GLY A 66 15.64 7.64 31.09
C GLY A 66 16.65 8.50 30.34
N THR A 67 17.01 9.60 30.99
CA THR A 67 18.14 10.48 30.69
C THR A 67 19.46 9.70 30.68
N ASP A 68 19.59 8.74 29.77
CA ASP A 68 20.66 7.78 29.73
C ASP A 68 21.70 8.34 28.77
N LEU A 69 22.69 9.01 29.35
CA LEU A 69 23.85 9.55 28.63
C LEU A 69 24.52 8.47 27.75
N ASP A 70 24.34 7.19 28.10
CA ASP A 70 24.83 6.05 27.34
C ASP A 70 24.11 5.85 25.99
N LEU A 71 22.84 6.23 25.86
CA LEU A 71 22.14 6.22 24.57
C LEU A 71 22.62 7.35 23.64
N ALA A 72 22.95 8.51 24.21
CA ALA A 72 23.53 9.63 23.46
C ALA A 72 24.93 9.31 22.93
N ARG A 73 25.71 8.50 23.66
CA ARG A 73 27.05 8.08 23.25
C ARG A 73 27.05 7.06 22.09
N LYS A 74 25.96 6.31 21.89
CA LYS A 74 25.81 5.33 20.79
C LYS A 74 25.50 5.95 19.41
N GLN A 75 25.20 7.24 19.34
CA GLN A 75 24.85 7.90 18.07
C GLN A 75 26.07 8.35 17.24
N TYR A 76 27.29 8.20 17.77
CA TYR A 76 28.54 8.53 17.09
C TYR A 76 29.52 7.35 17.14
#